data_AF-A0A1E9BLV9-F1
#
_entry.id   AF-A0A1E9BLV9-F1
#
_cell.length_a   1.000
_cell.length_b   1.000
_cell.length_c   1.000
_cell.angle_alpha   90.00
_cell.angle_beta   90.00
_cell.angle_gamma   90.00
#
_symmetry.space_group_name_H-M   'P 1'
#
loop_
_entity.id
_entity.type
_entity.pdbx_description
1 polymer ?
#
loop_
_entity_poly.entity_id
_entity_poly.type
_entity_poly.pdbx_seq_one_letter_code
_entity_poly.pdbx_strand_id
1 'polypeptide(L)'
;MKKYRIAIEETLRKVVEIEAETPGMAVCQAEDEYNEEKHVLSADNFAGADIALSTDDITVMESLENADFIGYVQRRFEECREFVSVEDKIRLAFGSFDNALYEFGEYCEEAARNRPQVYLLYRSDAWHSRSSMELVAPFSSLENMMEYLRRKKKEFRLTESDLEEFENNRQTQGRDENYLYESDYLDVLPEQEPELPPKDDAFYDKVFTCGQSGLSRRELESLPEPFNTYHVTDEEMEQIVFETEMETRDRLRLGKSKPIDFDNDRHNEIWWEEMEKAAVRHGVPYYEDE
;
A
#
# COMPACT_ATOMS: atom_id res chain seq x y z
N MET A 1 -9.45 30.59 -41.96
CA MET A 1 -8.55 29.56 -41.42
C MET A 1 -8.08 30.03 -40.04
N LYS A 2 -8.16 29.18 -39.01
CA LYS A 2 -7.59 29.47 -37.69
C LYS A 2 -6.11 29.08 -37.68
N LYS A 3 -5.29 29.79 -36.90
CA LYS A 3 -3.87 29.48 -36.68
C LYS A 3 -3.73 28.89 -35.28
N TYR A 4 -2.93 27.83 -35.15
CA TYR A 4 -2.66 27.16 -33.88
C TYR A 4 -1.16 27.08 -33.66
N ARG A 5 -0.73 27.13 -32.40
CA ARG A 5 0.66 26.96 -31.99
C ARG A 5 0.86 25.53 -31.51
N ILE A 6 1.67 24.77 -32.23
CA ILE A 6 1.99 23.38 -31.91
C ILE A 6 3.39 23.35 -31.29
N ALA A 7 3.53 22.72 -30.14
CA ALA A 7 4.81 22.39 -29.53
C ALA A 7 5.28 21.02 -30.03
N ILE A 8 6.58 20.91 -30.32
CA ILE A 8 7.26 19.65 -30.62
C ILE A 8 8.41 19.57 -29.63
N GLU A 9 8.33 18.62 -28.72
CA GLU A 9 9.32 18.41 -27.66
C GLU A 9 9.95 17.03 -27.84
N GLU A 10 11.28 16.96 -27.87
CA GLU A 10 12.01 15.71 -27.96
C GLU A 10 12.61 15.38 -26.58
N THR A 11 12.32 14.17 -26.09
CA THR A 11 12.88 13.67 -24.84
C THR A 11 14.10 12.83 -25.15
N LEU A 12 15.26 13.21 -24.61
CA LEU A 12 16.49 12.41 -24.66
C LEU A 12 16.70 11.69 -23.32
N ARG A 13 17.05 10.41 -23.35
CA ARG A 13 17.29 9.59 -22.16
C ARG A 13 18.61 8.82 -22.29
N LYS A 14 19.45 8.92 -21.27
CA LYS A 14 20.65 8.10 -21.06
C LYS A 14 20.60 7.52 -19.66
N VAL A 15 20.84 6.23 -19.53
CA VAL A 15 20.94 5.54 -18.23
C VAL A 15 22.42 5.40 -17.91
N VAL A 16 22.81 5.79 -16.70
CA VAL A 16 24.19 5.74 -16.19
C VAL A 16 24.20 4.99 -14.86
N GLU A 17 25.27 4.26 -14.60
CA GLU A 17 25.48 3.56 -13.32
C GLU A 17 26.43 4.38 -12.46
N ILE A 18 26.02 4.67 -11.22
CA ILE A 18 26.79 5.48 -10.26
C ILE A 18 26.85 4.72 -8.94
N GLU A 19 28.06 4.63 -8.38
CA GLU A 19 28.29 4.05 -7.06
C GLU A 19 28.20 5.14 -5.99
N ALA A 20 27.19 5.05 -5.11
CA ALA A 20 27.02 5.97 -3.99
C ALA A 20 26.40 5.25 -2.78
N GLU A 21 26.49 5.88 -1.60
CA GLU A 21 25.97 5.31 -0.34
C GLU A 21 24.44 5.37 -0.24
N THR A 22 23.81 6.37 -0.88
CA THR A 22 22.35 6.53 -0.90
C THR A 22 21.86 6.91 -2.30
N PRO A 23 20.59 6.62 -2.66
CA PRO A 23 20.02 7.04 -3.93
C PRO A 23 20.09 8.54 -4.19
N GLY A 24 19.84 9.37 -3.16
CA GLY A 24 19.95 10.83 -3.27
C GLY A 24 21.38 11.28 -3.59
N MET A 25 22.40 10.66 -2.98
CA MET A 25 23.80 10.94 -3.31
C MET A 25 24.15 10.55 -4.74
N ALA A 26 23.61 9.42 -5.24
CA ALA A 26 23.81 9.02 -6.64
C ALA A 26 23.20 10.04 -7.62
N VAL A 27 22.01 10.58 -7.30
CA VAL A 27 21.36 11.63 -8.11
C VAL A 27 22.20 12.91 -8.09
N CYS A 28 22.61 13.41 -6.93
CA CYS A 28 23.46 14.60 -6.85
C CYS A 28 24.77 14.44 -7.63
N GLN A 29 25.42 13.27 -7.53
CA GLN A 29 26.63 13.00 -8.31
C GLN A 29 26.34 12.98 -9.81
N ALA A 30 25.22 12.39 -10.24
CA ALA A 30 24.81 12.40 -11.64
C ALA A 30 24.62 13.82 -12.18
N GLU A 31 23.99 14.68 -11.38
CA GLU A 31 23.77 16.09 -11.70
C GLU A 31 25.08 16.86 -11.84
N ASP A 32 26.02 16.65 -10.91
CA ASP A 32 27.36 17.25 -10.98
C ASP A 32 28.11 16.77 -12.23
N GLU A 33 28.10 15.47 -12.51
CA GLU A 33 28.74 14.91 -13.71
C GLU A 33 28.09 15.42 -15.01
N TYR A 34 26.77 15.62 -15.01
CA TYR A 34 26.06 16.22 -16.12
C TYR A 34 26.46 17.69 -16.32
N ASN A 35 26.53 18.48 -15.25
CA ASN A 35 26.94 19.89 -15.27
C ASN A 35 28.41 20.07 -15.69
N GLU A 36 29.26 19.08 -15.43
CA GLU A 36 30.64 19.01 -15.90
C GLU A 36 30.78 18.49 -17.35
N GLU A 37 29.65 18.31 -18.06
CA GLU A 37 29.58 17.79 -19.43
C GLU A 37 30.16 16.37 -19.61
N LYS A 38 30.27 15.58 -18.54
CA LYS A 38 30.67 14.16 -18.63
C LYS A 38 29.57 13.30 -19.27
N HIS A 39 28.32 13.70 -19.09
CA HIS A 39 27.14 13.03 -19.68
C HIS A 39 26.44 13.93 -20.70
N VAL A 40 26.98 14.03 -21.91
CA VAL A 40 26.30 14.73 -23.01
C VAL A 40 25.28 13.81 -23.67
N LEU A 41 24.02 14.27 -23.73
CA LEU A 41 22.93 13.63 -24.46
C LEU A 41 22.97 14.06 -25.93
N SER A 42 22.87 13.10 -26.85
CA SER A 42 22.85 13.34 -28.30
C SER A 42 21.58 12.76 -28.94
N ALA A 43 21.47 12.86 -30.26
CA ALA A 43 20.41 12.22 -31.03
C ALA A 43 20.36 10.70 -30.85
N ASP A 44 21.48 10.07 -30.48
CA ASP A 44 21.53 8.63 -30.18
C ASP A 44 20.81 8.28 -28.88
N ASN A 45 20.50 9.28 -28.04
CA ASN A 45 19.75 9.13 -26.79
C ASN A 45 18.26 9.43 -26.95
N PHE A 46 17.75 9.49 -28.18
CA PHE A 46 16.34 9.79 -28.42
C PHE A 46 15.41 8.75 -27.78
N ALA A 47 14.52 9.22 -26.91
CA ALA A 47 13.55 8.37 -26.20
C ALA A 47 12.13 8.56 -26.76
N GLY A 48 11.78 9.75 -27.25
CA GLY A 48 10.45 10.03 -27.78
C GLY A 48 10.27 11.48 -28.21
N ALA A 49 9.18 11.74 -28.92
CA ALA A 49 8.78 13.08 -29.33
C ALA A 49 7.29 13.30 -29.05
N ASP A 50 6.97 14.38 -28.34
CA ASP A 50 5.62 14.80 -28.03
C ASP A 50 5.22 15.98 -28.93
N ILE A 51 4.12 15.79 -29.66
CA ILE A 51 3.57 16.79 -30.57
C ILE A 51 2.18 17.16 -30.06
N ALA A 52 2.08 18.32 -29.42
CA ALA A 52 0.88 18.75 -28.73
C ALA A 52 0.55 20.21 -29.01
N LEU A 53 -0.69 20.62 -28.71
CA LEU A 53 -1.05 22.03 -28.71
C LEU A 53 -0.25 22.73 -27.60
N SER A 54 0.46 23.79 -27.95
CA SER A 54 1.30 24.52 -27.00
C SER A 54 0.43 25.15 -25.90
N THR A 55 0.96 25.20 -24.67
CA THR A 55 0.36 25.95 -23.56
C THR A 55 0.22 27.44 -23.86
N ASP A 56 1.03 27.97 -24.79
CA ASP A 56 0.99 29.35 -25.25
C ASP A 56 0.01 29.57 -26.41
N ASP A 57 -0.76 28.54 -26.80
CA ASP A 57 -1.85 28.70 -27.76
C ASP A 57 -3.04 29.40 -27.08
N ILE A 58 -3.62 30.37 -27.78
CA ILE A 58 -4.74 31.19 -27.29
C ILE A 58 -5.92 30.30 -26.86
N THR A 59 -6.17 29.20 -27.58
CA THR A 59 -7.27 28.28 -27.26
C THR A 59 -7.03 27.56 -25.93
N VAL A 60 -5.79 27.19 -25.64
CA VAL A 60 -5.41 26.52 -24.38
C VAL A 60 -5.50 27.52 -23.23
N MET A 61 -4.95 28.73 -23.41
CA MET A 61 -5.01 29.78 -22.39
C MET A 61 -6.46 30.14 -22.03
N GLU A 62 -7.32 30.37 -23.02
CA GLU A 62 -8.76 30.65 -22.80
C GLU A 62 -9.49 29.48 -22.12
N SER A 63 -9.09 28.24 -22.41
CA SER A 63 -9.69 27.05 -21.78
C SER A 63 -9.22 26.86 -20.34
N LEU A 64 -7.96 27.19 -20.03
CA LEU A 64 -7.42 27.14 -18.67
C LEU A 64 -7.98 28.27 -17.77
N GLU A 65 -8.53 29.33 -18.34
CA GLU A 65 -9.28 30.36 -17.59
C GLU A 65 -10.75 29.98 -17.37
N ASN A 66 -11.26 28.93 -18.05
CA ASN A 66 -12.64 28.50 -17.95
C ASN A 66 -12.85 27.53 -16.77
N ALA A 67 -13.61 27.98 -15.77
CA ALA A 67 -13.94 27.20 -14.58
C ALA A 67 -14.69 25.88 -14.88
N ASP A 68 -15.55 25.85 -15.91
CA ASP A 68 -16.27 24.63 -16.30
C ASP A 68 -15.32 23.59 -16.88
N PHE A 69 -14.31 24.04 -17.65
CA PHE A 69 -13.28 23.15 -18.19
C PHE A 69 -12.38 22.60 -17.09
N ILE A 70 -11.93 23.45 -16.15
CA ILE A 70 -11.15 23.01 -14.99
C ILE A 70 -11.94 21.98 -14.17
N GLY A 71 -13.22 22.27 -13.86
CA GLY A 71 -14.07 21.35 -13.11
C GLY A 71 -14.30 20.02 -13.83
N TYR A 72 -14.40 20.03 -15.16
CA TYR A 72 -14.46 18.81 -15.97
C TYR A 72 -13.16 17.98 -15.86
N VAL A 73 -12.00 18.62 -15.99
CA VAL A 73 -10.69 17.95 -15.89
C VAL A 73 -10.48 17.37 -14.50
N GLN A 74 -10.80 18.11 -13.44
CA GLN A 74 -10.70 17.63 -12.07
C GLN A 74 -11.57 16.41 -11.80
N ARG A 75 -12.84 16.45 -12.22
CA ARG A 75 -13.74 15.30 -12.08
C ARG A 75 -13.20 14.07 -12.81
N ARG A 76 -12.71 14.25 -14.04
CA ARG A 76 -12.08 13.16 -14.80
C ARG A 76 -10.81 12.63 -14.15
N PHE A 77 -10.01 13.49 -13.53
CA PHE A 77 -8.82 13.07 -12.79
C PHE A 77 -9.19 12.26 -11.54
N GLU A 78 -10.22 12.66 -10.81
CA GLU A 78 -10.75 11.91 -9.67
C GLU A 78 -11.30 10.54 -10.08
N GLU A 79 -12.10 10.47 -11.15
CA GLU A 79 -12.57 9.21 -11.74
C GLU A 79 -11.41 8.29 -12.15
N CYS A 80 -10.32 8.84 -12.66
CA CYS A 80 -9.16 8.08 -13.12
C CYS A 80 -8.13 7.78 -12.01
N ARG A 81 -8.31 8.29 -10.79
CA ARG A 81 -7.28 8.24 -9.72
C ARG A 81 -6.84 6.81 -9.38
N GLU A 82 -7.76 5.86 -9.48
CA GLU A 82 -7.50 4.44 -9.17
C GLU A 82 -6.63 3.77 -10.24
N PHE A 83 -6.72 4.21 -11.50
CA PHE A 83 -5.97 3.66 -12.63
C PHE A 83 -4.57 4.27 -12.79
N VAL A 84 -4.22 5.31 -12.02
CA VAL A 84 -2.89 5.91 -12.07
C VAL A 84 -1.88 4.95 -11.45
N SER A 85 -0.81 4.66 -12.19
CA SER A 85 0.26 3.78 -11.74
C SER A 85 0.93 4.31 -10.47
N VAL A 86 1.50 3.41 -9.66
CA VAL A 86 2.24 3.81 -8.45
C VAL A 86 3.43 4.71 -8.80
N GLU A 87 4.09 4.45 -9.93
CA GLU A 87 5.18 5.29 -10.43
C GLU A 87 4.73 6.73 -10.72
N ASP A 88 3.58 6.90 -11.38
CA ASP A 88 3.06 8.24 -11.66
C ASP A 88 2.57 8.92 -10.38
N LYS A 89 2.01 8.17 -9.43
CA LYS A 89 1.67 8.68 -8.09
C LYS A 89 2.93 9.17 -7.36
N ILE A 90 4.03 8.43 -7.44
CA ILE A 90 5.30 8.82 -6.85
C ILE A 90 5.81 10.13 -7.46
N ARG A 91 5.84 10.22 -8.80
CA ARG A 91 6.27 11.44 -9.50
C ARG A 91 5.35 12.64 -9.22
N LEU A 92 4.03 12.42 -9.11
CA LEU A 92 3.06 13.48 -8.82
C LEU A 92 3.16 13.98 -7.38
N ALA A 93 3.34 13.10 -6.40
CA ALA A 93 3.31 13.44 -4.99
C ALA A 93 4.68 13.87 -4.44
N PHE A 94 5.75 13.16 -4.82
CA PHE A 94 7.10 13.35 -4.27
C PHE A 94 8.08 13.97 -5.29
N GLY A 95 7.64 14.15 -6.55
CA GLY A 95 8.46 14.66 -7.65
C GLY A 95 9.40 13.61 -8.25
N SER A 96 10.06 12.82 -7.41
CA SER A 96 11.03 11.81 -7.80
C SER A 96 11.00 10.58 -6.87
N PHE A 97 11.62 9.49 -7.33
CA PHE A 97 11.70 8.25 -6.57
C PHE A 97 12.65 8.35 -5.36
N ASP A 98 13.76 9.06 -5.50
CA ASP A 98 14.73 9.25 -4.41
C ASP A 98 14.13 10.05 -3.25
N ASN A 99 13.33 11.09 -3.53
CA ASN A 99 12.56 11.81 -2.51
C ASN A 99 11.55 10.90 -1.81
N ALA A 100 10.78 10.11 -2.56
CA ALA A 100 9.82 9.17 -1.98
C ALA A 100 10.50 8.11 -1.08
N LEU A 101 11.66 7.59 -1.50
CA LEU A 101 12.44 6.64 -0.71
C LEU A 101 13.00 7.27 0.57
N TYR A 102 13.46 8.52 0.50
CA TYR A 102 13.94 9.26 1.66
C TYR A 102 12.81 9.50 2.68
N GLU A 103 11.68 10.06 2.23
CA GLU A 103 10.53 10.32 3.12
C GLU A 103 9.96 9.04 3.73
N PHE A 104 9.92 7.95 2.97
CA PHE A 104 9.51 6.65 3.49
C PHE A 104 10.47 6.10 4.53
N GLY A 105 11.79 6.29 4.34
CA GLY A 105 12.80 5.95 5.34
C GLY A 105 12.59 6.69 6.65
N GLU A 106 12.40 8.01 6.60
CA GLU A 106 12.09 8.83 7.77
C GLU A 106 10.80 8.39 8.46
N TYR A 107 9.74 8.11 7.70
CA TYR A 107 8.49 7.57 8.23
C TYR A 107 8.71 6.24 8.97
N CYS A 108 9.51 5.32 8.40
CA CYS A 108 9.82 4.05 9.05
C CYS A 108 10.62 4.23 10.35
N GLU A 109 11.58 5.15 10.36
CA GLU A 109 12.33 5.49 11.56
C GLU A 109 11.46 6.16 12.61
N GLU A 110 10.57 7.07 12.21
CA GLU A 110 9.61 7.73 13.11
C GLU A 110 8.63 6.72 13.69
N ALA A 111 8.10 5.81 12.87
CA ALA A 111 7.26 4.71 13.32
C ALA A 111 8.00 3.80 14.30
N ALA A 112 9.30 3.54 14.10
CA ALA A 112 10.13 2.77 15.02
C ALA A 112 10.43 3.52 16.34
N ARG A 113 10.69 4.83 16.29
CA ARG A 113 10.90 5.68 17.48
C ARG A 113 9.63 5.85 18.32
N ASN A 114 8.47 5.86 17.64
CA ASN A 114 7.16 6.00 18.28
C ASN A 114 6.57 4.65 18.75
N ARG A 115 7.26 3.52 18.57
CA ARG A 115 6.82 2.26 19.18
C ARG A 115 6.87 2.42 20.70
N PRO A 116 5.74 2.28 21.42
CA PRO A 116 5.74 2.41 22.86
C PRO A 116 6.62 1.32 23.46
N GLN A 117 7.77 1.73 24.00
CA GLN A 117 8.72 0.86 24.67
C GLN A 117 8.23 0.59 26.09
N VAL A 118 8.19 -0.68 26.47
CA VAL A 118 7.84 -1.11 27.82
C VAL A 118 9.09 -1.63 28.52
N TYR A 119 9.27 -1.17 29.74
CA TYR A 119 10.35 -1.57 30.62
C TYR A 119 9.77 -2.51 31.69
N LEU A 120 10.23 -3.75 31.69
CA LEU A 120 9.79 -4.79 32.61
C LEU A 120 10.80 -4.91 33.75
N LEU A 121 10.38 -4.61 34.97
CA LEU A 121 11.21 -4.80 36.17
C LEU A 121 11.06 -6.22 36.69
N TYR A 122 12.16 -6.96 36.79
CA TYR A 122 12.19 -8.29 37.36
C TYR A 122 12.95 -8.30 38.69
N ARG A 123 12.55 -9.22 39.56
CA ARG A 123 13.30 -9.64 40.74
C ARG A 123 13.85 -11.04 40.48
N SER A 124 15.09 -11.29 40.85
CA SER A 124 15.76 -12.58 40.72
C SER A 124 16.64 -12.90 41.92
N ASP A 125 17.08 -14.15 42.03
CA ASP A 125 18.08 -14.56 43.00
C ASP A 125 19.47 -13.95 42.70
N ALA A 126 20.42 -14.16 43.62
CA ALA A 126 21.81 -13.73 43.49
C ALA A 126 22.51 -14.18 42.19
N TRP A 127 21.98 -15.21 41.52
CA TRP A 127 22.56 -15.82 40.32
C TRP A 127 21.81 -15.45 39.03
N HIS A 128 20.79 -14.60 39.11
CA HIS A 128 19.95 -14.19 37.98
C HIS A 128 19.36 -15.38 37.22
N SER A 129 19.02 -16.45 37.93
CA SER A 129 18.51 -17.66 37.28
C SER A 129 17.13 -17.38 36.67
N ARG A 130 16.92 -17.78 35.40
CA ARG A 130 15.62 -17.60 34.70
C ARG A 130 14.44 -18.24 35.44
N SER A 131 14.70 -19.30 36.20
CA SER A 131 13.73 -19.97 37.06
C SER A 131 13.32 -19.19 38.31
N SER A 132 14.10 -18.17 38.70
CA SER A 132 13.84 -17.30 39.85
C SER A 132 13.34 -15.91 39.46
N MET A 133 13.24 -15.63 38.15
CA MET A 133 12.79 -14.34 37.63
C MET A 133 11.30 -14.17 37.85
N GLU A 134 10.95 -13.19 38.68
CA GLU A 134 9.57 -12.78 38.94
C GLU A 134 9.36 -11.36 38.43
N LEU A 135 8.36 -11.19 37.56
CA LEU A 135 7.97 -9.86 37.08
C LEU A 135 7.38 -9.06 38.25
N VAL A 136 7.97 -7.91 38.53
CA VAL A 136 7.51 -6.99 39.57
C VAL A 136 6.46 -6.03 39.01
N ALA A 137 6.79 -5.32 37.93
CA ALA A 137 5.88 -4.39 37.27
C ALA A 137 6.37 -3.97 35.87
N PRO A 138 5.44 -3.69 34.94
CA PRO A 138 5.73 -3.00 33.69
C PRO A 138 5.73 -1.46 33.86
N PHE A 139 6.57 -0.77 33.09
CA PHE A 139 6.68 0.69 33.08
C PHE A 139 6.74 1.22 31.65
N SER A 140 6.14 2.39 31.41
CA SER A 140 6.18 3.09 30.12
C SER A 140 7.48 3.87 29.86
N SER A 141 8.34 4.02 30.88
CA SER A 141 9.63 4.69 30.76
C SER A 141 10.60 4.22 31.85
N LEU A 142 11.90 4.32 31.56
CA LEU A 142 12.95 4.06 32.54
C LEU A 142 12.87 5.01 33.74
N GLU A 143 12.50 6.27 33.52
CA GLU A 143 12.36 7.27 34.59
C GLU A 143 11.29 6.87 35.61
N ASN A 144 10.13 6.40 35.15
CA ASN A 144 9.05 5.93 36.01
C ASN A 144 9.48 4.70 36.83
N MET A 145 10.24 3.79 36.22
CA MET A 145 10.81 2.63 36.90
C MET A 145 11.83 3.05 37.98
N MET A 146 12.72 3.97 37.66
CA MET A 146 13.71 4.49 38.60
C MET A 146 13.05 5.22 39.77
N GLU A 147 12.01 6.01 39.51
CA GLU A 147 11.23 6.65 40.55
C GLU A 147 10.53 5.63 41.45
N TYR A 148 9.96 4.57 40.87
CA TYR A 148 9.36 3.47 41.63
C TYR A 148 10.38 2.80 42.57
N LEU A 149 11.57 2.47 42.07
CA LEU A 149 12.66 1.89 42.87
C LEU A 149 13.12 2.84 43.98
N ARG A 150 13.25 4.14 43.69
CA ARG A 150 13.59 5.17 44.70
C ARG A 150 12.54 5.25 45.81
N ARG A 151 11.24 5.19 45.46
CA ARG A 151 10.12 5.18 46.43
C ARG A 151 10.09 3.88 47.26
N LYS A 152 10.44 2.74 46.65
CA LYS A 152 10.46 1.41 47.26
C LYS A 152 11.80 1.00 47.88
N LYS A 153 12.79 1.89 47.89
CA LYS A 153 14.16 1.65 48.38
C LYS A 153 14.26 0.93 49.74
N LYS A 154 13.41 1.30 50.70
CA LYS A 154 13.37 0.66 52.05
C LYS A 154 12.78 -0.75 52.03
N GLU A 155 11.82 -1.00 51.15
CA GLU A 155 11.11 -2.28 51.01
C GLU A 155 12.02 -3.31 50.31
N PHE A 156 12.74 -2.86 49.28
CA PHE A 156 13.67 -3.68 48.50
C PHE A 156 15.10 -3.72 49.07
N ARG A 157 15.34 -3.06 50.21
CA ARG A 157 16.65 -2.99 50.88
C ARG A 157 17.79 -2.49 49.96
N LEU A 158 17.47 -1.58 49.05
CA LEU A 158 18.42 -1.02 48.07
C LEU A 158 19.22 0.15 48.68
N THR A 159 20.51 0.20 48.38
CA THR A 159 21.40 1.33 48.67
C THR A 159 21.44 2.32 47.51
N GLU A 160 22.07 3.49 47.69
CA GLU A 160 22.26 4.42 46.56
C GLU A 160 23.21 3.89 45.51
N SER A 161 24.23 3.14 45.95
CA SER A 161 25.14 2.44 45.04
C SER A 161 24.40 1.43 44.16
N ASP A 162 23.39 0.73 44.69
CA ASP A 162 22.61 -0.24 43.92
C ASP A 162 21.72 0.44 42.88
N LEU A 163 21.20 1.64 43.17
CA LEU A 163 20.41 2.42 42.21
C LEU A 163 21.28 2.99 41.09
N GLU A 164 22.48 3.47 41.42
CA GLU A 164 23.47 3.88 40.41
C GLU A 164 23.92 2.69 39.55
N GLU A 165 24.11 1.52 40.16
CA GLU A 165 24.47 0.31 39.43
C GLU A 165 23.34 -0.15 38.50
N PHE A 166 22.10 -0.10 38.97
CA PHE A 166 20.92 -0.44 38.17
C PHE A 166 20.73 0.50 36.98
N GLU A 167 20.98 1.80 37.18
CA GLU A 167 20.92 2.79 36.10
C GLU A 167 22.00 2.55 35.03
N ASN A 168 23.22 2.21 35.45
CA ASN A 168 24.37 2.03 34.55
C ASN A 168 24.42 0.65 33.88
N ASN A 169 24.06 -0.40 34.61
CA ASN A 169 24.28 -1.79 34.20
C ASN A 169 22.97 -2.57 33.99
N ARG A 170 21.81 -1.91 34.14
CA ARG A 170 20.47 -2.51 34.04
C ARG A 170 20.14 -3.58 35.09
N GLN A 171 21.00 -3.71 36.10
CA GLN A 171 20.87 -4.69 37.16
C GLN A 171 21.52 -4.20 38.46
N THR A 172 21.04 -4.68 39.60
CA THR A 172 21.72 -4.53 40.91
C THR A 172 22.60 -5.76 41.20
N GLN A 173 23.67 -5.61 41.99
CA GLN A 173 24.49 -6.73 42.48
C GLN A 173 24.42 -6.92 44.00
N GLY A 174 23.24 -7.32 44.47
CA GLY A 174 22.98 -7.81 45.82
C GLY A 174 23.40 -9.28 46.05
N ARG A 175 23.52 -9.65 47.33
CA ARG A 175 23.94 -11.00 47.76
C ARG A 175 22.82 -12.04 47.77
N ASP A 176 21.57 -11.60 47.90
CA ASP A 176 20.40 -12.46 48.10
C ASP A 176 19.36 -12.25 47.00
N GLU A 177 18.95 -11.00 46.78
CA GLU A 177 17.96 -10.60 45.75
C GLU A 177 18.56 -9.52 44.84
N ASN A 178 18.30 -9.66 43.53
CA ASN A 178 18.71 -8.72 42.49
C ASN A 178 17.52 -8.24 41.68
N TYR A 179 17.57 -6.98 41.28
CA TYR A 179 16.61 -6.37 40.36
C TYR A 179 17.29 -6.14 39.04
N LEU A 180 16.61 -6.46 37.95
CA LEU A 180 17.04 -6.14 36.60
C LEU A 180 15.86 -5.65 35.77
N TYR A 181 16.13 -4.94 34.68
CA TYR A 181 15.08 -4.60 33.73
C TYR A 181 15.40 -5.07 32.32
N GLU A 182 14.35 -5.49 31.63
CA GLU A 182 14.35 -5.71 30.19
C GLU A 182 13.50 -4.63 29.54
N SER A 183 13.92 -4.15 28.38
CA SER A 183 13.15 -3.21 27.57
C SER A 183 12.73 -3.93 26.30
N ASP A 184 11.44 -3.93 26.01
CA ASP A 184 10.91 -4.47 24.77
C ASP A 184 9.96 -3.47 24.12
N TYR A 185 9.72 -3.61 22.83
CA TYR A 185 8.72 -2.81 22.12
C TYR A 185 7.38 -3.52 22.21
N LEU A 186 6.30 -2.80 22.49
CA LEU A 186 4.98 -3.38 22.34
C LEU A 186 4.76 -3.74 20.86
N ASP A 187 4.29 -4.95 20.63
CA ASP A 187 3.73 -5.36 19.35
C ASP A 187 2.44 -4.57 19.14
N VAL A 188 2.57 -3.40 18.52
CA VAL A 188 1.43 -2.64 18.02
C VAL A 188 0.98 -3.36 16.76
N LEU A 189 -0.20 -3.99 16.79
CA LEU A 189 -0.83 -4.49 15.58
C LEU A 189 -0.89 -3.34 14.57
N PRO A 190 -0.60 -3.59 13.28
CA PRO A 190 -0.75 -2.55 12.26
C PRO A 190 -2.15 -1.94 12.39
N GLU A 191 -2.24 -0.61 12.22
CA GLU A 191 -3.53 0.08 12.21
C GLU A 191 -4.47 -0.67 11.26
N GLN A 192 -5.69 -0.99 11.73
CA GLN A 192 -6.71 -1.60 10.88
C GLN A 192 -6.82 -0.78 9.60
N GLU A 193 -6.71 -1.45 8.45
CA GLU A 193 -6.94 -0.78 7.17
C GLU A 193 -8.27 -0.04 7.24
N PRO A 194 -8.33 1.21 6.77
CA PRO A 194 -9.53 2.02 6.89
C PRO A 194 -10.71 1.27 6.26
N GLU A 195 -11.76 1.05 7.06
CA GLU A 195 -12.99 0.40 6.59
C GLU A 195 -13.46 1.09 5.30
N LEU A 196 -13.50 0.33 4.21
CA LEU A 196 -13.88 0.84 2.90
C LEU A 196 -15.30 1.42 2.98
N PRO A 197 -15.55 2.62 2.41
CA PRO A 197 -16.87 3.23 2.44
C PRO A 197 -17.89 2.28 1.80
N PRO A 198 -19.06 2.07 2.42
CA PRO A 198 -20.05 1.14 1.88
C PRO A 198 -20.52 1.60 0.49
N LYS A 199 -20.46 0.70 -0.50
CA LYS A 199 -21.08 0.91 -1.81
C LYS A 199 -22.59 0.71 -1.71
N ASP A 200 -23.35 1.53 -2.44
CA ASP A 200 -24.82 1.44 -2.45
C ASP A 200 -25.32 0.13 -3.07
N ASP A 201 -26.53 -0.30 -2.70
CA ASP A 201 -27.18 -1.50 -3.26
C ASP A 201 -27.24 -1.50 -4.80
N ALA A 202 -27.34 -0.31 -5.42
CA ALA A 202 -27.32 -0.17 -6.88
C ALA A 202 -26.03 -0.66 -7.54
N PHE A 203 -24.89 -0.64 -6.83
CA PHE A 203 -23.62 -1.18 -7.32
C PHE A 203 -23.64 -2.72 -7.35
N TYR A 204 -24.20 -3.34 -6.32
CA TYR A 204 -24.26 -4.79 -6.17
C TYR A 204 -25.38 -5.44 -7.00
N ASP A 205 -26.51 -4.74 -7.13
CA ASP A 205 -27.70 -5.20 -7.86
C ASP A 205 -27.60 -4.96 -9.38
N LYS A 206 -26.53 -4.30 -9.85
CA LYS A 206 -26.32 -4.08 -11.28
C LYS A 206 -26.12 -5.43 -11.97
N VAL A 207 -27.06 -5.77 -12.87
CA VAL A 207 -27.02 -6.99 -13.66
C VAL A 207 -26.26 -6.73 -14.96
N PHE A 208 -25.18 -7.48 -15.17
CA PHE A 208 -24.40 -7.50 -16.40
C PHE A 208 -24.91 -8.64 -17.27
N THR A 209 -25.17 -8.38 -18.55
CA THR A 209 -25.82 -9.35 -19.44
C THR A 209 -25.00 -9.63 -20.69
N CYS A 210 -24.90 -10.91 -21.06
CA CYS A 210 -24.39 -11.35 -22.34
C CYS A 210 -25.36 -12.37 -22.93
N GLY A 211 -26.07 -12.00 -24.00
CA GLY A 211 -27.10 -12.86 -24.60
C GLY A 211 -28.33 -13.01 -23.72
N GLN A 212 -28.60 -14.23 -23.22
CA GLN A 212 -29.67 -14.50 -22.24
C GLN A 212 -29.15 -14.71 -20.82
N SER A 213 -27.83 -14.73 -20.66
CA SER A 213 -27.18 -14.93 -19.37
C SER A 213 -26.92 -13.60 -18.72
N GLY A 214 -27.13 -13.53 -17.40
CA GLY A 214 -26.89 -12.33 -16.61
C GLY A 214 -26.26 -12.71 -15.28
N LEU A 215 -25.40 -11.82 -14.78
CA LEU A 215 -24.76 -11.96 -13.48
C LEU A 215 -24.70 -10.59 -12.81
N SER A 216 -25.04 -10.56 -11.54
CA SER A 216 -24.83 -9.40 -10.67
C SER A 216 -23.64 -9.63 -9.73
N ARG A 217 -23.07 -8.54 -9.22
CA ARG A 217 -22.05 -8.63 -8.17
C ARG A 217 -22.62 -9.32 -6.92
N ARG A 218 -23.86 -9.01 -6.55
CA ARG A 218 -24.52 -9.66 -5.40
C ARG A 218 -24.56 -11.19 -5.53
N GLU A 219 -24.76 -11.71 -6.73
CA GLU A 219 -24.75 -13.17 -6.96
C GLU A 219 -23.36 -13.78 -6.75
N LEU A 220 -22.29 -13.09 -7.16
CA LEU A 220 -20.90 -13.51 -6.88
C LEU A 220 -20.57 -13.51 -5.38
N GLU A 221 -21.04 -12.49 -4.65
CA GLU A 221 -20.80 -12.36 -3.21
C GLU A 221 -21.77 -13.20 -2.35
N SER A 222 -22.78 -13.82 -2.97
CA SER A 222 -23.72 -14.71 -2.27
C SER A 222 -23.36 -16.20 -2.41
N LEU A 223 -22.25 -16.51 -3.07
CA LEU A 223 -21.75 -17.88 -3.19
C LEU A 223 -21.25 -18.41 -1.84
N PRO A 224 -21.22 -19.75 -1.66
CA PRO A 224 -20.64 -20.36 -0.45
C PRO A 224 -19.20 -19.93 -0.18
N GLU A 225 -18.44 -19.70 -1.25
CA GLU A 225 -17.12 -19.05 -1.25
C GLU A 225 -17.28 -17.69 -1.96
N PRO A 226 -17.61 -16.62 -1.21
CA PRO A 226 -18.00 -15.35 -1.80
C PRO A 226 -16.78 -14.62 -2.36
N PHE A 227 -16.93 -14.07 -3.57
CA PHE A 227 -15.93 -13.18 -4.16
C PHE A 227 -16.04 -11.78 -3.58
N ASN A 228 -14.93 -11.08 -3.44
CA ASN A 228 -14.90 -9.66 -3.11
C ASN A 228 -14.90 -8.83 -4.40
N THR A 229 -16.07 -8.29 -4.76
CA THR A 229 -16.25 -7.50 -5.99
C THR A 229 -16.06 -6.00 -5.78
N TYR A 230 -15.64 -5.58 -4.58
CA TYR A 230 -15.56 -4.17 -4.20
C TYR A 230 -14.66 -3.37 -5.16
N HIS A 231 -13.52 -3.93 -5.57
CA HIS A 231 -12.58 -3.27 -6.49
C HIS A 231 -12.82 -3.60 -7.96
N VAL A 232 -13.80 -4.45 -8.28
CA VAL A 232 -14.06 -4.92 -9.65
C VAL A 232 -14.89 -3.89 -10.40
N THR A 233 -14.34 -3.38 -11.50
CA THR A 233 -14.97 -2.40 -12.38
C THR A 233 -16.16 -2.99 -13.13
N ASP A 234 -17.03 -2.13 -13.68
CA ASP A 234 -18.16 -2.57 -14.49
C ASP A 234 -17.67 -3.24 -15.79
N GLU A 235 -16.60 -2.75 -16.39
CA GLU A 235 -15.98 -3.35 -17.58
C GLU A 235 -15.43 -4.76 -17.32
N GLU A 236 -14.79 -4.98 -16.17
CA GLU A 236 -14.32 -6.30 -15.76
C GLU A 236 -15.48 -7.27 -15.52
N MET A 237 -16.56 -6.80 -14.88
CA MET A 237 -17.78 -7.60 -14.73
C MET A 237 -18.39 -7.98 -16.08
N GLU A 238 -18.44 -7.05 -17.04
CA GLU A 238 -18.92 -7.34 -18.40
C GLU A 238 -18.04 -8.37 -19.12
N GLN A 239 -16.71 -8.29 -18.95
CA GLN A 239 -15.77 -9.28 -19.49
C GLN A 239 -15.97 -10.65 -18.85
N ILE A 240 -16.10 -10.73 -17.53
CA ILE A 240 -16.34 -11.99 -16.81
C ILE A 240 -17.61 -12.66 -17.37
N VAL A 241 -18.71 -11.92 -17.51
CA VAL A 241 -19.97 -12.48 -18.05
C VAL A 241 -19.83 -12.90 -19.52
N PHE A 242 -19.12 -12.12 -20.33
CA PHE A 242 -18.87 -12.44 -21.73
C PHE A 242 -18.02 -13.71 -21.90
N GLU A 243 -16.92 -13.83 -21.15
CA GLU A 243 -16.05 -15.00 -21.19
C GLU A 243 -16.77 -16.25 -20.70
N THR A 244 -17.51 -16.13 -19.60
CA THR A 244 -18.35 -17.21 -19.06
C THR A 244 -19.34 -17.72 -20.11
N GLU A 245 -20.01 -16.83 -20.84
CA GLU A 245 -20.93 -17.18 -21.93
C GLU A 245 -20.22 -17.89 -23.06
N MET A 246 -19.10 -17.35 -23.54
CA MET A 246 -18.37 -17.94 -24.65
C MET A 246 -17.83 -19.34 -24.32
N GLU A 247 -17.28 -19.53 -23.13
CA GLU A 247 -16.68 -20.80 -22.70
C GLU A 247 -17.73 -21.86 -22.37
N THR A 248 -18.81 -21.49 -21.69
CA THR A 248 -19.94 -22.40 -21.44
C THR A 248 -20.54 -22.91 -22.75
N ARG A 249 -20.69 -22.02 -23.73
CA ARG A 249 -21.19 -22.38 -25.07
C ARG A 249 -20.25 -23.32 -25.81
N ASP A 250 -18.94 -23.10 -25.70
CA ASP A 250 -17.93 -23.97 -26.33
C ASP A 250 -17.94 -25.37 -25.68
N ARG A 251 -17.95 -25.45 -24.35
CA ARG A 251 -18.05 -26.73 -23.61
C ARG A 251 -19.33 -27.50 -23.92
N LEU A 252 -20.47 -26.79 -24.05
CA LEU A 252 -21.76 -27.39 -24.40
C LEU A 252 -21.95 -27.63 -25.90
N ARG A 253 -21.00 -27.18 -26.74
CA ARG A 253 -21.07 -27.22 -28.22
C ARG A 253 -22.35 -26.58 -28.77
N LEU A 254 -22.77 -25.47 -28.17
CA LEU A 254 -23.97 -24.74 -28.56
C LEU A 254 -23.68 -23.83 -29.76
N GLY A 255 -24.37 -24.07 -30.87
CA GLY A 255 -24.31 -23.19 -32.04
C GLY A 255 -24.78 -21.77 -31.72
N LYS A 256 -24.27 -20.76 -32.46
CA LYS A 256 -24.41 -19.31 -32.19
C LYS A 256 -25.82 -18.77 -31.87
N SER A 257 -26.88 -19.54 -32.16
CA SER A 257 -28.28 -19.14 -31.95
C SER A 257 -29.02 -19.93 -30.87
N LYS A 258 -28.40 -20.95 -30.26
CA LYS A 258 -29.01 -21.66 -29.12
C LYS A 258 -28.68 -20.95 -27.81
N PRO A 259 -29.69 -20.65 -26.98
CA PRO A 259 -29.45 -20.11 -25.64
C PRO A 259 -28.95 -21.19 -24.67
N ILE A 260 -28.35 -20.75 -23.57
CA ILE A 260 -28.03 -21.60 -22.42
C ILE A 260 -29.32 -21.80 -21.63
N ASP A 261 -29.71 -23.06 -21.46
CA ASP A 261 -30.91 -23.45 -20.72
C ASP A 261 -30.59 -23.62 -19.24
N PHE A 262 -30.88 -22.60 -18.42
CA PHE A 262 -30.64 -22.63 -16.98
C PHE A 262 -31.58 -23.57 -16.22
N ASP A 263 -32.68 -24.04 -16.82
CA ASP A 263 -33.55 -25.08 -16.23
C ASP A 263 -32.94 -26.48 -16.34
N ASN A 264 -31.84 -26.62 -17.09
CA ASN A 264 -31.08 -27.84 -17.21
C ASN A 264 -29.89 -27.83 -16.25
N ASP A 265 -29.93 -28.68 -15.23
CA ASP A 265 -28.89 -28.81 -14.20
C ASP A 265 -27.47 -28.85 -14.78
N ARG A 266 -27.27 -29.58 -15.89
CA ARG A 266 -25.95 -29.70 -16.52
C ARG A 266 -25.45 -28.39 -17.14
N HIS A 267 -26.35 -27.61 -17.72
CA HIS A 267 -25.99 -26.30 -18.28
C HIS A 267 -25.68 -25.31 -17.16
N ASN A 268 -26.48 -25.34 -16.10
CA ASN A 268 -26.30 -24.49 -14.93
C ASN A 268 -24.97 -24.79 -14.20
N GLU A 269 -24.64 -26.06 -13.95
CA GLU A 269 -23.36 -26.46 -13.34
C GLU A 269 -22.16 -26.00 -14.17
N ILE A 270 -22.19 -26.19 -15.50
CA ILE A 270 -21.09 -25.76 -16.37
C ILE A 270 -20.97 -24.23 -16.39
N TRP A 271 -22.10 -23.52 -16.37
CA TRP A 271 -22.10 -22.07 -16.30
C TRP A 271 -21.37 -21.54 -15.06
N TRP A 272 -21.75 -22.03 -13.87
CA TRP A 272 -21.11 -21.60 -12.63
C TRP A 272 -19.64 -22.01 -12.54
N GLU A 273 -19.25 -23.18 -13.07
CA GLU A 273 -17.85 -23.62 -13.11
C GLU A 273 -16.98 -22.72 -14.00
N GLU A 274 -17.48 -22.31 -15.17
CA GLU A 274 -16.75 -21.39 -16.05
C GLU A 274 -16.74 -19.96 -15.51
N MET A 275 -17.82 -19.55 -14.84
CA MET A 275 -17.92 -18.26 -14.18
C MET A 275 -16.83 -18.10 -13.13
N GLU A 276 -16.68 -19.09 -12.26
CA GLU A 276 -15.65 -19.08 -11.20
C GLU A 276 -14.24 -18.96 -11.79
N LYS A 277 -13.96 -19.73 -12.86
CA LYS A 277 -12.68 -19.65 -13.57
C LYS A 277 -12.45 -18.31 -14.25
N ALA A 278 -13.51 -17.66 -14.74
CA ALA A 278 -13.42 -16.34 -15.33
C ALA A 278 -13.12 -15.30 -14.24
N ALA A 279 -13.86 -15.30 -13.13
CA ALA A 279 -13.61 -14.41 -12.00
C ALA A 279 -12.17 -14.52 -11.46
N VAL A 280 -11.66 -15.75 -11.29
CA VAL A 280 -10.27 -15.99 -10.87
C VAL A 280 -9.26 -15.51 -11.91
N ARG A 281 -9.54 -15.66 -13.21
CA ARG A 281 -8.66 -15.17 -14.29
C ARG A 281 -8.57 -13.66 -14.35
N HIS A 282 -9.66 -12.97 -14.04
CA HIS A 282 -9.69 -11.51 -13.90
C HIS A 282 -9.14 -11.04 -12.55
N GLY A 283 -8.65 -11.95 -11.71
CA GLY A 283 -7.99 -11.61 -10.45
C GLY A 283 -8.95 -11.17 -9.35
N VAL A 284 -10.23 -11.54 -9.43
CA VAL A 284 -11.20 -11.24 -8.38
C VAL A 284 -10.88 -12.11 -7.15
N PRO A 285 -10.52 -11.49 -6.01
CA PRO A 285 -10.19 -12.25 -4.81
C PRO A 285 -11.45 -12.81 -4.16
N TYR A 286 -11.31 -13.91 -3.42
CA TYR A 286 -12.32 -14.35 -2.46
C TYR A 286 -12.26 -13.46 -1.22
N TYR A 287 -13.37 -13.36 -0.47
CA TYR A 287 -13.27 -12.87 0.91
C TYR A 287 -12.34 -13.81 1.68
N GLU A 288 -11.36 -13.25 2.41
CA GLU A 288 -10.54 -14.06 3.29
C GLU A 288 -11.44 -14.64 4.39
N ASP A 289 -11.35 -15.96 4.61
CA ASP A 289 -11.97 -16.59 5.78
C ASP A 289 -11.35 -15.95 7.04
N GLU A 290 -12.14 -15.18 7.78
CA GLU A 290 -11.77 -14.65 9.11
C GLU A 290 -11.33 -15.76 10.09
#